data_AF-A0A0B5HEH8-F1
#
_entry.id   AF-A0A0B5HEH8-F1
#
_cell.length_a   1.000
_cell.length_b   1.000
_cell.length_c   1.000
_cell.angle_alpha   90.00
_cell.angle_beta   90.00
_cell.angle_gamma   90.00
#
_symmetry.space_group_name_H-M   'P 1'
#
loop_
_entity.id
_entity.type
_entity.pdbx_description
1 polymer ?
#
loop_
_entity_poly.entity_id
_entity_poly.type
_entity_poly.pdbx_seq_one_letter_code
_entity_poly.pdbx_strand_id
1 'polypeptide(L)'
;MKQDSLSVIIPCLNEEEIISDCIKAIPKMPWTTEIIVVDDGSTDKTVEVVKELNRKDVRIVSYKPNRGKGYAFRQGMKAAKGDVVVIQDADMNPKELPEIVKPIFEDKADFVNGTRLVYEMEKGAMKPLHVPGNKAFALIVSMFIGQKLTDTLCGYKAFKRKVLSGQLKDDSWPDFELLLKAKRNHMRIVEVPIHYNARKGGESKMKTFSHGWSMLSKLIKAVLFD
;
A
#
# COMPACT_ATOMS: atom_id res chain seq x y z
N MET A 1 6.37 26.44 -13.23
CA MET A 1 6.11 25.77 -11.94
C MET A 1 6.21 24.27 -12.17
N LYS A 2 6.87 23.53 -11.28
CA LYS A 2 6.94 22.07 -11.42
C LYS A 2 5.52 21.52 -11.23
N GLN A 3 5.00 20.79 -12.20
CA GLN A 3 3.71 20.15 -12.05
C GLN A 3 3.85 19.00 -11.06
N ASP A 4 3.03 19.00 -10.04
CA ASP A 4 2.92 17.90 -9.08
C ASP A 4 2.65 16.59 -9.80
N SER A 5 3.32 15.53 -9.35
CA SER A 5 3.30 14.21 -10.00
C SER A 5 3.13 13.08 -8.99
N LEU A 6 2.35 12.08 -9.38
CA LEU A 6 1.92 10.97 -8.55
C LEU A 6 2.19 9.63 -9.25
N SER A 7 2.84 8.69 -8.57
CA SER A 7 2.88 7.29 -8.98
C SER A 7 1.99 6.45 -8.08
N VAL A 8 1.01 5.77 -8.64
CA VAL A 8 0.16 4.79 -7.94
C VAL A 8 0.71 3.40 -8.21
N ILE A 9 1.30 2.77 -7.19
CA ILE A 9 1.82 1.41 -7.25
C ILE A 9 0.73 0.45 -6.77
N ILE A 10 0.37 -0.51 -7.61
CA ILE A 10 -0.64 -1.54 -7.31
C ILE A 10 0.03 -2.92 -7.36
N PRO A 11 0.49 -3.46 -6.23
CA PRO A 11 0.93 -4.85 -6.17
C PRO A 11 -0.26 -5.78 -6.41
N CYS A 12 -0.07 -6.80 -7.25
CA CYS A 12 -1.09 -7.82 -7.50
C CYS A 12 -0.48 -9.23 -7.57
N LEU A 13 -1.29 -10.22 -7.16
CA LEU A 13 -0.97 -11.64 -7.27
C LEU A 13 -2.28 -12.41 -7.45
N ASN A 14 -2.50 -12.92 -8.66
CA ASN A 14 -3.72 -13.60 -9.06
C ASN A 14 -4.99 -12.78 -8.76
N GLU A 15 -5.11 -11.63 -9.43
CA GLU A 15 -6.17 -10.63 -9.25
C GLU A 15 -6.91 -10.35 -10.58
N GLU A 16 -6.98 -11.33 -11.49
CA GLU A 16 -7.59 -11.15 -12.84
C GLU A 16 -9.03 -10.64 -12.80
N GLU A 17 -9.78 -10.99 -11.74
CA GLU A 17 -11.18 -10.59 -11.55
C GLU A 17 -11.37 -9.12 -11.16
N ILE A 18 -10.39 -8.50 -10.50
CA ILE A 18 -10.58 -7.18 -9.87
C ILE A 18 -9.63 -6.09 -10.40
N ILE A 19 -8.49 -6.48 -10.99
CA ILE A 19 -7.43 -5.53 -11.34
C ILE A 19 -7.87 -4.49 -12.38
N SER A 20 -8.65 -4.90 -13.38
CA SER A 20 -9.20 -3.99 -14.40
C SER A 20 -10.09 -2.92 -13.76
N ASP A 21 -10.98 -3.33 -12.86
CA ASP A 21 -11.94 -2.43 -12.22
C ASP A 21 -11.24 -1.48 -11.25
N CYS A 22 -10.24 -1.98 -10.52
CA CYS A 22 -9.36 -1.16 -9.69
C CYS A 22 -8.70 -0.03 -10.51
N ILE A 23 -8.07 -0.37 -11.65
CA ILE A 23 -7.39 0.62 -12.50
C ILE A 23 -8.37 1.61 -13.13
N LYS A 24 -9.55 1.14 -13.55
CA LYS A 24 -10.60 1.98 -14.14
C LYS A 24 -11.24 2.92 -13.12
N ALA A 25 -11.30 2.53 -11.85
CA ALA A 25 -11.90 3.32 -10.78
C ALA A 25 -10.97 4.42 -10.22
N ILE A 26 -9.69 4.45 -10.61
CA ILE A 26 -8.77 5.55 -10.24
C ILE A 26 -9.28 6.85 -10.87
N PRO A 27 -9.62 7.88 -10.06
CA PRO A 27 -10.17 9.11 -10.56
C PRO A 27 -9.13 9.91 -11.36
N LYS A 28 -9.61 10.77 -12.26
CA LYS A 28 -8.75 11.79 -12.88
C LYS A 28 -8.35 12.79 -11.79
N MET A 29 -7.06 13.00 -11.65
CA MET A 29 -6.47 13.91 -10.67
C MET A 29 -5.96 15.17 -11.35
N PRO A 30 -5.87 16.31 -10.63
CA PRO A 30 -5.28 17.53 -11.16
C PRO A 30 -3.76 17.42 -11.38
N TRP A 31 -3.13 16.35 -10.90
CA TRP A 31 -1.70 16.07 -10.98
C TRP A 31 -1.38 15.09 -12.10
N THR A 32 -0.13 15.09 -12.55
CA THR A 32 0.35 14.10 -13.50
C THR A 32 0.44 12.74 -12.81
N THR A 33 -0.50 11.85 -13.12
CA THR A 33 -0.60 10.52 -12.50
C THR A 33 -0.12 9.43 -13.45
N GLU A 34 0.70 8.53 -12.94
CA GLU A 34 0.99 7.24 -13.57
C GLU A 34 0.59 6.09 -12.64
N ILE A 35 0.18 4.98 -13.25
CA ILE A 35 -0.23 3.76 -12.56
C ILE A 35 0.77 2.68 -12.90
N ILE A 36 1.32 2.04 -11.87
CA ILE A 36 2.34 1.00 -11.98
C ILE A 36 1.77 -0.24 -11.33
N VAL A 37 1.26 -1.14 -12.15
CA VAL A 37 0.81 -2.45 -11.72
C VAL A 37 2.04 -3.33 -11.56
N VAL A 38 2.23 -3.92 -10.38
CA VAL A 38 3.35 -4.83 -10.12
C VAL A 38 2.82 -6.22 -9.88
N ASP A 39 2.93 -7.06 -10.89
CA ASP A 39 2.55 -8.46 -10.84
C ASP A 39 3.66 -9.28 -10.15
N ASP A 40 3.33 -9.81 -8.97
CA ASP A 40 4.21 -10.62 -8.13
C ASP A 40 4.23 -12.09 -8.57
N GLY A 41 4.25 -12.34 -9.88
CA GLY A 41 4.34 -13.67 -10.46
C GLY A 41 3.01 -14.43 -10.51
N SER A 42 1.96 -13.78 -10.99
CA SER A 42 0.66 -14.42 -11.19
C SER A 42 0.73 -15.61 -12.15
N THR A 43 -0.16 -16.56 -11.89
CA THR A 43 -0.38 -17.78 -12.69
C THR A 43 -1.70 -17.73 -13.45
N ASP A 44 -2.55 -16.74 -13.16
CA ASP A 44 -3.80 -16.44 -13.87
C ASP A 44 -3.58 -15.40 -14.98
N LYS A 45 -4.67 -14.81 -15.52
CA LYS A 45 -4.62 -13.82 -16.61
C LYS A 45 -4.40 -12.37 -16.15
N THR A 46 -3.93 -12.14 -14.92
CA THR A 46 -3.73 -10.78 -14.37
C THR A 46 -2.91 -9.89 -15.30
N VAL A 47 -1.83 -10.42 -15.87
CA VAL A 47 -0.91 -9.66 -16.73
C VAL A 47 -1.57 -9.29 -18.06
N GLU A 48 -2.30 -10.23 -18.65
CA GLU A 48 -3.05 -10.06 -19.90
C GLU A 48 -4.13 -9.00 -19.73
N VAL A 49 -4.94 -9.09 -18.67
CA VAL A 49 -6.01 -8.13 -18.36
C VAL A 49 -5.47 -6.71 -18.26
N VAL A 50 -4.32 -6.50 -17.63
CA VAL A 50 -3.71 -5.16 -17.49
C VAL A 50 -3.21 -4.64 -18.84
N LYS A 51 -2.61 -5.49 -19.67
CA LYS A 51 -2.12 -5.10 -21.01
C LYS A 51 -3.28 -4.74 -21.94
N GLU A 52 -4.39 -5.47 -21.87
CA GLU A 52 -5.58 -5.24 -22.69
C GLU A 52 -6.27 -3.89 -22.41
N LEU A 53 -6.02 -3.26 -21.25
CA LEU A 53 -6.52 -1.91 -20.97
C LEU A 53 -5.97 -0.85 -21.94
N ASN A 54 -4.80 -1.09 -22.53
CA ASN A 54 -4.16 -0.23 -23.53
C ASN A 54 -4.12 1.28 -23.15
N ARG A 55 -3.87 1.55 -21.87
CA ARG A 55 -3.83 2.91 -21.29
C ARG A 55 -2.40 3.43 -21.22
N LYS A 56 -2.16 4.64 -21.74
CA LYS A 56 -0.83 5.28 -21.78
C LYS A 56 -0.28 5.62 -20.39
N ASP A 57 -1.16 5.83 -19.42
CA ASP A 57 -0.83 6.14 -18.03
C ASP A 57 -0.65 4.89 -17.16
N VAL A 58 -0.83 3.69 -17.72
CA VAL A 58 -0.68 2.41 -17.01
C VAL A 58 0.57 1.68 -17.51
N ARG A 59 1.41 1.24 -16.58
CA ARG A 59 2.58 0.40 -16.85
C ARG A 59 2.50 -0.86 -16.00
N ILE A 60 2.98 -1.97 -16.55
CA ILE A 60 3.08 -3.24 -15.82
C ILE A 60 4.55 -3.61 -15.62
N VAL A 61 4.88 -4.02 -14.40
CA VAL A 61 6.13 -4.69 -14.04
C VAL A 61 5.76 -6.09 -13.57
N SER A 62 6.19 -7.12 -14.30
CA SER A 62 5.89 -8.51 -13.97
C SER A 62 7.19 -9.31 -13.91
N TYR A 63 7.25 -10.25 -12.99
CA TYR A 63 8.40 -11.15 -12.81
C TYR A 63 7.92 -12.50 -12.25
N LYS A 64 8.73 -13.54 -12.42
CA LYS A 64 8.51 -14.86 -11.81
C LYS A 64 9.82 -15.37 -11.18
N PRO A 65 9.78 -16.16 -10.09
CA PRO A 65 8.59 -16.57 -9.32
C PRO A 65 8.07 -15.47 -8.38
N ASN A 66 7.00 -15.76 -7.63
CA ASN A 66 6.47 -14.91 -6.56
C ASN A 66 7.53 -14.61 -5.49
N ARG A 67 7.64 -13.33 -5.06
CA ARG A 67 8.64 -12.88 -4.08
C ARG A 67 8.06 -12.10 -2.90
N GLY A 68 6.77 -11.80 -2.92
CA GLY A 68 6.04 -11.13 -1.86
C GLY A 68 5.80 -9.64 -2.14
N LYS A 69 4.81 -9.09 -1.43
CA LYS A 69 4.34 -7.70 -1.57
C LYS A 69 5.45 -6.66 -1.36
N GLY A 70 6.39 -6.91 -0.46
CA GLY A 70 7.53 -6.03 -0.24
C GLY A 70 8.45 -5.97 -1.46
N TYR A 71 8.75 -7.12 -2.09
CA TYR A 71 9.52 -7.15 -3.33
C TYR A 71 8.78 -6.43 -4.47
N ALA A 72 7.47 -6.68 -4.61
CA ALA A 72 6.63 -6.01 -5.59
C ALA A 72 6.66 -4.48 -5.40
N PHE A 73 6.50 -4.01 -4.17
CA PHE A 73 6.63 -2.60 -3.85
C PHE A 73 8.01 -2.04 -4.22
N ARG A 74 9.11 -2.76 -3.96
CA ARG A 74 10.46 -2.34 -4.38
C ARG A 74 10.59 -2.20 -5.88
N GLN A 75 10.01 -3.11 -6.66
CA GLN A 75 9.99 -3.00 -8.12
C GLN A 75 9.15 -1.81 -8.59
N GLY A 76 7.99 -1.59 -7.98
CA GLY A 76 7.15 -0.42 -8.23
C GLY A 76 7.89 0.89 -7.94
N MET A 77 8.58 0.97 -6.81
CA MET A 77 9.38 2.14 -6.41
C MET A 77 10.53 2.44 -7.39
N LYS A 78 11.17 1.41 -7.95
CA LYS A 78 12.20 1.58 -8.99
C LYS A 78 11.61 2.12 -10.29
N ALA A 79 10.39 1.72 -10.62
CA ALA A 79 9.71 2.18 -11.82
C ALA A 79 9.08 3.58 -11.66
N ALA A 80 8.74 3.98 -10.44
CA ALA A 80 8.05 5.23 -10.10
C ALA A 80 8.85 6.49 -10.42
N LYS A 81 8.20 7.45 -11.08
CA LYS A 81 8.76 8.75 -11.49
C LYS A 81 8.12 9.91 -10.74
N GLY A 82 6.88 9.76 -10.26
CA GLY A 82 6.13 10.77 -9.52
C GLY A 82 6.82 11.23 -8.25
N ASP A 83 6.71 12.51 -7.90
CA ASP A 83 7.29 13.07 -6.68
C ASP A 83 6.61 12.54 -5.40
N VAL A 84 5.33 12.22 -5.51
CA VAL A 84 4.54 11.50 -4.51
C VAL A 84 4.31 10.08 -5.01
N VAL A 85 4.40 9.11 -4.10
CA VAL A 85 4.08 7.71 -4.38
C VAL A 85 2.96 7.26 -3.46
N VAL A 86 2.05 6.48 -4.03
CA VAL A 86 1.04 5.73 -3.28
C VAL A 86 1.28 4.24 -3.52
N ILE A 87 1.18 3.45 -2.47
CA ILE A 87 0.91 2.01 -2.58
C ILE A 87 -0.57 1.80 -2.26
N GLN A 88 -1.24 1.02 -3.11
CA GLN A 88 -2.63 0.64 -2.95
C GLN A 88 -2.81 -0.84 -3.32
N ASP A 89 -3.47 -1.62 -2.47
CA ASP A 89 -3.82 -3.00 -2.82
C ASP A 89 -4.94 -3.03 -3.89
N ALA A 90 -4.94 -4.07 -4.72
CA ALA A 90 -5.87 -4.20 -5.84
C ALA A 90 -7.36 -4.27 -5.41
N ASP A 91 -7.63 -4.69 -4.17
CA ASP A 91 -8.97 -4.82 -3.57
C ASP A 91 -9.46 -3.57 -2.82
N MET A 92 -8.63 -2.53 -2.73
CA MET A 92 -8.99 -1.25 -2.09
C MET A 92 -9.83 -0.36 -3.01
N ASN A 93 -10.56 0.60 -2.43
CA ASN A 93 -11.34 1.59 -3.18
C ASN A 93 -10.45 2.72 -3.72
N PRO A 94 -10.18 2.79 -5.04
CA PRO A 94 -9.28 3.80 -5.60
C PRO A 94 -9.89 5.20 -5.61
N LYS A 95 -11.20 5.35 -5.36
CA LYS A 95 -11.88 6.64 -5.30
C LYS A 95 -11.45 7.49 -4.10
N GLU A 96 -10.84 6.88 -3.08
CA GLU A 96 -10.32 7.59 -1.89
C GLU A 96 -8.87 8.08 -2.07
N LEU A 97 -8.23 7.78 -3.22
CA LEU A 97 -6.90 8.26 -3.58
C LEU A 97 -6.73 9.78 -3.40
N PRO A 98 -7.68 10.65 -3.84
CA PRO A 98 -7.58 12.09 -3.62
C PRO A 98 -7.36 12.48 -2.17
N GLU A 99 -8.17 11.93 -1.25
CA GLU A 99 -8.13 12.28 0.16
C GLU A 99 -6.84 11.77 0.82
N ILE A 100 -6.32 10.64 0.36
CA ILE A 100 -5.08 10.08 0.87
C ILE A 100 -3.87 10.96 0.50
N VAL A 101 -3.78 11.47 -0.73
CA VAL A 101 -2.59 12.22 -1.17
C VAL A 101 -2.69 13.71 -0.90
N LYS A 102 -3.90 14.23 -0.71
CA LYS A 102 -4.18 15.65 -0.46
C LYS A 102 -3.33 16.25 0.68
N PRO A 103 -3.16 15.61 1.86
CA PRO A 103 -2.30 16.14 2.91
C PRO A 103 -0.85 16.35 2.49
N ILE A 104 -0.35 15.56 1.53
CA ILE A 104 1.03 15.67 1.04
C ILE A 104 1.17 16.84 0.08
N PHE A 105 0.22 16.98 -0.86
CA PHE A 105 0.21 18.09 -1.82
C PHE A 105 -0.14 19.44 -1.17
N GLU A 106 -0.88 19.44 -0.07
CA GLU A 106 -1.12 20.63 0.77
C GLU A 106 0.01 20.91 1.77
N ASP A 107 1.12 20.15 1.69
CA ASP A 107 2.27 20.22 2.60
C ASP A 107 1.93 20.12 4.09
N LYS A 108 0.86 19.39 4.43
CA LYS A 108 0.45 19.08 5.80
C LYS A 108 1.08 17.78 6.33
N ALA A 109 1.54 16.91 5.43
CA ALA A 109 2.17 15.65 5.75
C ALA A 109 3.30 15.31 4.77
N ASP A 110 4.21 14.45 5.19
CA ASP A 110 5.20 13.85 4.30
C ASP A 110 4.88 12.36 4.05
N PHE A 111 4.17 11.74 5.00
CA PHE A 111 3.68 10.36 4.94
C PHE A 111 2.22 10.30 5.42
N VAL A 112 1.37 9.66 4.64
CA VAL A 112 -0.03 9.38 4.99
C VAL A 112 -0.19 7.87 5.11
N ASN A 113 -0.74 7.46 6.24
CA ASN A 113 -1.16 6.09 6.51
C ASN A 113 -2.69 6.02 6.47
N GLY A 114 -3.26 5.25 5.55
CA GLY A 114 -4.69 4.96 5.60
C GLY A 114 -5.04 4.20 6.87
N THR A 115 -6.22 4.45 7.45
CA THR A 115 -6.73 3.65 8.57
C THR A 115 -8.12 3.13 8.31
N ARG A 116 -8.29 1.82 8.46
CA ARG A 116 -9.56 1.11 8.24
C ARG A 116 -10.42 1.02 9.50
N LEU A 117 -9.86 1.38 10.66
CA LEU A 117 -10.45 1.07 11.97
C LEU A 117 -11.18 2.27 12.61
N VAL A 118 -11.42 3.33 11.82
CA VAL A 118 -12.12 4.54 12.28
C VAL A 118 -13.60 4.53 11.86
N TYR A 119 -13.90 4.19 10.61
CA TYR A 119 -15.27 4.04 10.12
C TYR A 119 -15.81 2.63 10.36
N GLU A 120 -17.14 2.48 10.30
CA GLU A 120 -17.77 1.16 10.30
C GLU A 120 -17.33 0.40 9.04
N MET A 121 -16.78 -0.80 9.24
CA MET A 121 -16.33 -1.66 8.15
C MET A 121 -17.52 -2.41 7.54
N GLU A 122 -17.49 -2.64 6.23
CA GLU A 122 -18.49 -3.49 5.58
C GLU A 122 -18.45 -4.91 6.16
N LYS A 123 -19.63 -5.54 6.30
CA LYS A 123 -19.74 -6.91 6.81
C LYS A 123 -18.89 -7.85 5.96
N GLY A 124 -17.97 -8.57 6.61
CA GLY A 124 -17.08 -9.54 5.95
C GLY A 124 -15.80 -8.96 5.36
N ALA A 125 -15.57 -7.64 5.43
CA ALA A 125 -14.33 -7.01 4.94
C ALA A 125 -13.07 -7.49 5.70
N MET A 126 -13.20 -7.81 6.99
CA MET A 126 -12.11 -8.28 7.83
C MET A 126 -12.53 -9.49 8.66
N LYS A 127 -11.63 -10.48 8.83
CA LYS A 127 -11.91 -11.60 9.75
C LYS A 127 -11.90 -11.06 11.19
N PRO A 128 -12.81 -11.50 12.09
CA PRO A 128 -12.91 -10.96 13.45
C PRO A 128 -11.59 -10.99 14.24
N LEU A 129 -10.78 -12.04 14.05
CA LEU A 129 -9.46 -12.20 14.66
C LEU A 129 -8.39 -11.19 14.19
N HIS A 130 -8.57 -10.59 13.01
CA HIS A 130 -7.61 -9.61 12.48
C HIS A 130 -7.77 -8.25 13.16
N VAL A 131 -8.94 -7.89 13.66
CA VAL A 131 -9.17 -6.62 14.36
C VAL A 131 -8.30 -6.48 15.62
N PRO A 132 -8.31 -7.42 16.59
CA PRO A 132 -7.43 -7.32 17.76
C PRO A 132 -5.95 -7.45 17.38
N GLY A 133 -5.61 -8.27 16.38
CA GLY A 133 -4.24 -8.39 15.87
C GLY A 133 -3.72 -7.06 15.30
N ASN A 134 -4.51 -6.40 14.45
CA ASN A 134 -4.17 -5.08 13.88
C ASN A 134 -4.01 -4.03 14.97
N LYS A 135 -4.89 -4.01 15.98
CA LYS A 135 -4.77 -3.10 17.13
C LYS A 135 -3.50 -3.37 17.95
N ALA A 136 -3.12 -4.63 18.14
CA ALA A 136 -1.89 -4.99 18.84
C ALA A 136 -0.65 -4.54 18.05
N PHE A 137 -0.59 -4.78 16.74
CA PHE A 137 0.49 -4.27 15.89
C PHE A 137 0.53 -2.74 15.88
N ALA A 138 -0.62 -2.09 15.79
CA ALA A 138 -0.72 -0.63 15.86
C ALA A 138 -0.16 -0.09 17.18
N LEU A 139 -0.49 -0.72 18.31
CA LEU A 139 0.06 -0.34 19.62
C LEU A 139 1.59 -0.48 19.65
N ILE A 140 2.13 -1.61 19.19
CA ILE A 140 3.58 -1.85 19.19
C ILE A 140 4.30 -0.80 18.33
N VAL A 141 3.87 -0.62 17.09
CA VAL A 141 4.49 0.37 16.19
C VAL A 141 4.33 1.79 16.75
N SER A 142 3.18 2.12 17.34
CA SER A 142 2.93 3.43 17.96
C SER A 142 3.97 3.78 19.01
N MET A 143 4.37 2.80 19.83
CA MET A 143 5.41 2.98 20.85
C MET A 143 6.76 3.34 20.22
N PHE A 144 7.15 2.67 19.14
CA PHE A 144 8.43 2.91 18.46
C PHE A 144 8.47 4.22 17.68
N ILE A 145 7.37 4.61 17.04
CA ILE A 145 7.31 5.88 16.32
C ILE A 145 7.06 7.08 17.25
N GLY A 146 6.65 6.84 18.50
CA GLY A 146 6.30 7.90 19.47
C GLY A 146 5.04 8.68 19.07
N GLN A 147 4.11 8.04 18.36
CA GLN A 147 2.86 8.62 17.88
C GLN A 147 1.79 7.53 17.89
N LYS A 148 0.58 7.86 18.34
CA LYS A 148 -0.55 6.93 18.31
C LYS A 148 -1.03 6.71 16.87
N LEU A 149 -0.99 5.46 16.42
CA LEU A 149 -1.62 4.98 15.20
C LEU A 149 -2.81 4.07 15.54
N THR A 150 -3.83 4.12 14.69
CA THR A 150 -5.03 3.30 14.79
C THR A 150 -4.92 2.04 13.93
N ASP A 151 -4.24 2.09 12.78
CA ASP A 151 -3.98 0.95 11.90
C ASP A 151 -2.55 1.04 11.34
N THR A 152 -1.88 -0.08 11.14
CA THR A 152 -0.52 -0.11 10.57
C THR A 152 -0.43 -0.96 9.31
N LEU A 153 -1.38 -1.88 9.13
CA LEU A 153 -1.40 -2.89 8.07
C LEU A 153 -2.37 -2.52 6.95
N CYS A 154 -2.79 -1.26 6.90
CA CYS A 154 -3.58 -0.76 5.80
C CYS A 154 -2.73 -0.71 4.53
N GLY A 155 -3.25 -1.30 3.44
CA GLY A 155 -2.60 -1.30 2.14
C GLY A 155 -2.59 0.05 1.42
N TYR A 156 -3.11 1.10 2.05
CA TYR A 156 -3.17 2.45 1.52
C TYR A 156 -2.15 3.34 2.23
N LYS A 157 -1.03 3.65 1.56
CA LYS A 157 0.00 4.55 2.12
C LYS A 157 0.51 5.48 1.03
N ALA A 158 0.65 6.76 1.35
CA ALA A 158 1.18 7.78 0.45
C ALA A 158 2.37 8.49 1.07
N PHE A 159 3.35 8.89 0.26
CA PHE A 159 4.54 9.56 0.79
C PHE A 159 5.32 10.32 -0.29
N LYS A 160 6.09 11.32 0.14
CA LYS A 160 7.07 12.01 -0.72
C LYS A 160 8.19 11.03 -1.09
N ARG A 161 8.36 10.73 -2.38
CA ARG A 161 9.30 9.70 -2.89
C ARG A 161 10.75 9.92 -2.45
N LYS A 162 11.21 11.19 -2.48
CA LYS A 162 12.60 11.55 -2.15
C LYS A 162 12.99 11.13 -0.72
N VAL A 163 12.05 11.24 0.21
CA VAL A 163 12.29 11.05 1.65
C VAL A 163 12.36 9.57 2.04
N LEU A 164 11.72 8.69 1.27
CA LEU A 164 11.80 7.24 1.47
C LEU A 164 12.74 6.52 0.50
N SER A 165 13.57 7.27 -0.23
CA SER A 165 14.60 6.70 -1.10
C SER A 165 15.53 5.75 -0.33
N GLY A 166 15.92 4.63 -0.94
CA GLY A 166 16.65 3.52 -0.30
C GLY A 166 15.89 2.20 -0.30
N GLN A 167 16.62 1.08 -0.22
CA GLN A 167 16.04 -0.26 -0.36
C GLN A 167 15.28 -0.64 0.92
N LEU A 168 13.99 -0.98 0.78
CA LEU A 168 13.33 -1.78 1.81
C LEU A 168 14.04 -3.15 1.91
N LYS A 169 14.14 -3.68 3.13
CA LYS A 169 14.74 -4.99 3.41
C LYS A 169 13.69 -6.09 3.44
N ASP A 170 12.47 -5.78 3.85
CA ASP A 170 11.39 -6.75 3.97
C ASP A 170 10.68 -6.99 2.62
N ASP A 171 10.79 -8.22 2.12
CA ASP A 171 10.16 -8.65 0.87
C ASP A 171 8.69 -9.08 0.99
N SER A 172 8.13 -9.23 2.18
CA SER A 172 6.72 -9.65 2.33
C SER A 172 5.80 -8.61 2.99
N TRP A 173 6.21 -7.91 4.05
CA TRP A 173 5.33 -6.96 4.77
C TRP A 173 5.99 -5.59 4.93
N PRO A 174 5.99 -4.76 3.87
CA PRO A 174 6.70 -3.49 3.88
C PRO A 174 6.07 -2.45 4.81
N ASP A 175 4.85 -2.69 5.30
CA ASP A 175 4.03 -1.71 6.02
C ASP A 175 4.69 -1.16 7.30
N PHE A 176 5.31 -2.04 8.10
CA PHE A 176 6.02 -1.64 9.31
C PHE A 176 7.32 -0.91 9.00
N GLU A 177 8.11 -1.44 8.05
CA GLU A 177 9.37 -0.84 7.64
C GLU A 177 9.16 0.56 7.07
N LEU A 178 8.09 0.77 6.30
CA LEU A 178 7.72 2.08 5.77
C LEU A 178 7.44 3.09 6.87
N LEU A 179 6.66 2.72 7.90
CA LEU A 179 6.33 3.60 9.02
C LEU A 179 7.56 3.93 9.87
N LEU A 180 8.38 2.93 10.18
CA LEU A 180 9.61 3.12 10.96
C LEU A 180 10.63 3.97 10.18
N LYS A 181 10.77 3.72 8.87
CA LYS A 181 11.64 4.53 8.01
C LYS A 181 11.13 5.96 7.85
N ALA A 182 9.81 6.16 7.79
CA ALA A 182 9.23 7.50 7.80
C ALA A 182 9.58 8.26 9.09
N LYS A 183 9.46 7.58 10.25
CA LYS A 183 9.90 8.15 11.54
C LYS A 183 11.38 8.51 11.55
N ARG A 184 12.26 7.63 11.07
CA ARG A 184 13.72 7.88 11.02
C ARG A 184 14.09 9.08 10.14
N ASN A 185 13.35 9.29 9.06
CA ASN A 185 13.54 10.45 8.18
C ASN A 185 12.78 11.68 8.68
N HIS A 186 12.33 11.70 9.94
CA HIS A 186 11.61 12.81 10.57
C HIS A 186 10.38 13.28 9.79
N MET A 187 9.70 12.36 9.10
CA MET A 187 8.52 12.66 8.31
C MET A 187 7.33 12.99 9.20
N ARG A 188 6.51 13.96 8.77
CA ARG A 188 5.18 14.21 9.36
C ARG A 188 4.24 13.09 8.91
N ILE A 189 3.93 12.18 9.84
CA ILE A 189 3.04 11.04 9.62
C ILE A 189 1.62 11.41 10.06
N VAL A 190 0.64 11.26 9.19
CA VAL A 190 -0.78 11.44 9.52
C VAL A 190 -1.61 10.21 9.15
N GLU A 191 -2.69 9.97 9.89
CA GLU A 191 -3.67 8.96 9.53
C GLU A 191 -4.86 9.57 8.79
N VAL A 192 -5.27 8.95 7.70
CA VAL A 192 -6.49 9.32 6.96
C VAL A 192 -7.47 8.14 7.01
N PRO A 193 -8.66 8.33 7.60
CA PRO A 193 -9.70 7.31 7.60
C PRO A 193 -10.13 6.94 6.18
N ILE A 194 -10.34 5.65 5.95
CA ILE A 194 -10.81 5.12 4.66
C ILE A 194 -11.91 4.08 4.87
N HIS A 195 -12.78 3.93 3.86
CA HIS A 195 -13.82 2.92 3.88
C HIS A 195 -13.24 1.56 3.48
N TYR A 196 -13.34 0.59 4.40
CA TYR A 196 -12.89 -0.77 4.14
C TYR A 196 -14.06 -1.65 3.70
N ASN A 197 -14.10 -1.89 2.39
CA ASN A 197 -15.15 -2.66 1.73
C ASN A 197 -14.78 -4.14 1.64
N ALA A 198 -15.78 -5.00 1.48
CA ALA A 198 -15.55 -6.40 1.19
C ALA A 198 -14.91 -6.57 -0.21
N ARG A 199 -14.02 -7.57 -0.35
CA ARG A 199 -13.43 -7.91 -1.66
C ARG A 199 -14.57 -8.30 -2.61
N LYS A 200 -14.56 -7.73 -3.81
CA LYS A 200 -15.58 -8.00 -4.85
C LYS A 200 -15.34 -9.28 -5.63
N GLY A 201 -14.11 -9.80 -5.60
CA GLY A 201 -13.68 -10.99 -6.35
C GLY A 201 -12.32 -11.46 -5.88
N GLY A 202 -11.96 -12.68 -6.29
CA GLY A 202 -10.73 -13.38 -5.91
C GLY A 202 -10.64 -13.80 -4.43
N GLU A 203 -9.63 -14.60 -4.13
CA GLU A 203 -9.35 -15.06 -2.77
C GLU A 203 -8.28 -14.22 -2.06
N SER A 204 -8.51 -13.90 -0.78
CA SER A 204 -7.48 -13.32 0.07
C SER A 204 -6.30 -14.27 0.23
N LYS A 205 -5.09 -13.80 -0.11
CA LYS A 205 -3.85 -14.58 0.04
C LYS A 205 -3.34 -14.63 1.49
N MET A 206 -4.04 -14.00 2.45
CA MET A 206 -3.59 -13.91 3.84
C MET A 206 -3.95 -15.15 4.67
N LYS A 207 -2.92 -15.88 5.11
CA LYS A 207 -3.02 -16.99 6.07
C LYS A 207 -2.83 -16.47 7.50
N THR A 208 -3.92 -16.36 8.27
CA THR A 208 -3.97 -15.65 9.56
C THR A 208 -2.81 -15.96 10.52
N PHE A 209 -2.57 -17.23 10.84
CA PHE A 209 -1.60 -17.60 11.88
C PHE A 209 -0.15 -17.57 11.37
N SER A 210 0.14 -18.18 10.22
CA SER A 210 1.50 -18.22 9.66
C SER A 210 1.99 -16.83 9.27
N HIS A 211 1.12 -16.00 8.68
CA HIS A 211 1.48 -14.63 8.35
C HIS A 211 1.53 -13.74 9.59
N GLY A 212 0.65 -13.95 10.59
CA GLY A 212 0.72 -13.23 11.86
C GLY A 212 2.05 -13.44 12.58
N TRP A 213 2.55 -14.68 12.66
CA TRP A 213 3.86 -14.96 13.24
C TRP A 213 5.01 -14.36 12.41
N SER A 214 4.93 -14.46 11.08
CA SER A 214 5.89 -13.83 10.18
C SER A 214 5.93 -12.31 10.39
N MET A 215 4.77 -11.64 10.44
CA MET A 215 4.62 -10.21 10.71
C MET A 215 5.25 -9.82 12.04
N LEU A 216 5.00 -10.57 13.12
CA LEU A 216 5.61 -10.29 14.42
C LEU A 216 7.13 -10.41 14.38
N SER A 217 7.66 -11.49 13.77
CA SER A 217 9.11 -11.68 13.62
C SER A 217 9.78 -10.55 12.83
N LYS A 218 9.07 -10.02 11.82
CA LYS A 218 9.53 -8.92 10.97
C LYS A 218 9.45 -7.58 11.68
N LEU A 219 8.39 -7.34 12.43
CA LEU A 219 8.27 -6.16 13.28
C LEU A 219 9.41 -6.13 14.30
N ILE A 220 9.68 -7.25 14.98
CA ILE A 220 10.81 -7.35 15.91
C ILE A 220 12.14 -7.07 15.19
N LYS A 221 12.36 -7.65 14.00
CA LYS A 221 13.59 -7.39 13.23
C LYS A 221 13.71 -5.93 12.78
N ALA A 222 12.62 -5.33 12.30
CA ALA A 222 12.56 -3.93 11.89
C ALA A 222 12.65 -2.96 13.06
N VAL A 223 12.44 -3.43 14.29
CA VAL A 223 12.67 -2.63 15.50
C VAL A 223 14.10 -2.77 16.01
N LEU A 224 14.66 -3.99 15.99
CA LEU A 224 15.95 -4.30 16.61
C LEU A 224 17.16 -4.03 15.71
N PHE A 225 17.05 -4.23 14.40
CA PHE A 225 18.19 -4.19 13.46
C PHE A 225 18.20 -2.93 12.60
N ASP A 226 17.63 -1.86 13.13
CA ASP A 226 17.13 -0.77 12.32
C ASP A 226 17.22 0.55 13.07
#